data_AF-A0A6P1T1G6-F1
#
_entry.id   AF-A0A6P1T1G6-F1
#
_cell.length_a   1.000
_cell.length_b   1.000
_cell.length_c   1.000
_cell.angle_alpha   90.00
_cell.angle_beta   90.00
_cell.angle_gamma   90.00
#
_symmetry.space_group_name_H-M   'P 1'
#
loop_
_entity.id
_entity.type
_entity.pdbx_description
1 polymer ?
#
loop_
_entity_poly.entity_id
_entity_poly.type
_entity_poly.pdbx_seq_one_letter_code
_entity_poly.pdbx_strand_id
1 'polypeptide(L)'
;MAESLQLVAMAASAVIWGLLTAELWARPWQKGQPDNTIALFFTALSVGVILREITFFKVFGAPPAIVSVIETVSVIGLSAIVLGVFASWMRSHVRARHMFRNLLSSSLTYWAIASFILVLSSDIFEKRFLPLASNLVWEETLELMGYIAIAVAGYVGLSQARPVQNRSENAAPVRMHR
;
A
#
# COMPACT_ATOMS: atom_id res chain seq x y z
N MET A 1 10.83 18.42 8.11
CA MET A 1 9.95 18.74 6.96
C MET A 1 9.76 17.52 6.06
N ALA A 2 10.83 16.75 5.77
CA ALA A 2 10.73 15.49 5.01
C ALA A 2 9.85 14.43 5.70
N GLU A 3 9.98 14.25 7.00
CA GLU A 3 9.17 13.29 7.77
C GLU A 3 7.65 13.55 7.66
N SER A 4 7.24 14.83 7.65
CA SER A 4 5.84 15.21 7.47
C SER A 4 5.32 14.81 6.09
N LEU A 5 6.17 14.89 5.05
CA LEU A 5 5.84 14.46 3.69
C LEU A 5 5.76 12.94 3.60
N GLN A 6 6.66 12.22 4.28
CA GLN A 6 6.62 10.75 4.34
C GLN A 6 5.33 10.26 5.00
N LEU A 7 4.92 10.87 6.12
CA LEU A 7 3.67 10.53 6.81
C LEU A 7 2.44 10.81 5.94
N VAL A 8 2.43 11.93 5.21
CA VAL A 8 1.37 12.25 4.24
C VAL A 8 1.34 11.24 3.10
N ALA A 9 2.49 10.86 2.54
CA ALA A 9 2.57 9.86 1.47
C ALA A 9 2.08 8.48 1.93
N MET A 10 2.44 8.07 3.15
CA MET A 10 1.96 6.82 3.75
C MET A 10 0.48 6.86 4.09
N ALA A 11 -0.04 7.97 4.61
CA ALA A 11 -1.47 8.15 4.84
C ALA A 11 -2.26 8.08 3.53
N ALA A 12 -1.78 8.73 2.47
CA ALA A 12 -2.38 8.62 1.14
C ALA A 12 -2.36 7.17 0.63
N SER A 13 -1.24 6.46 0.77
CA SER A 13 -1.12 5.04 0.44
C SER A 13 -2.16 4.19 1.20
N ALA A 14 -2.24 4.36 2.52
CA ALA A 14 -3.19 3.61 3.36
C ALA A 14 -4.64 3.84 2.93
N VAL A 15 -5.02 5.09 2.63
CA VAL A 15 -6.36 5.42 2.14
C VAL A 15 -6.63 4.78 0.79
N ILE A 16 -5.71 4.92 -0.17
CA ILE A 16 -5.89 4.41 -1.54
C ILE A 16 -6.02 2.88 -1.53
N TRP A 17 -5.13 2.19 -0.82
CA TRP A 17 -5.18 0.73 -0.70
C TRP A 17 -6.40 0.25 0.11
N GLY A 18 -6.80 1.00 1.14
CA GLY A 18 -8.01 0.72 1.90
C GLY A 18 -9.28 0.83 1.06
N LEU A 19 -9.38 1.89 0.24
CA LEU A 19 -10.46 2.06 -0.73
C LEU A 19 -10.48 0.93 -1.76
N LEU A 20 -9.32 0.56 -2.32
CA LEU A 20 -9.21 -0.57 -3.24
C LEU A 20 -9.66 -1.87 -2.58
N THR A 21 -9.26 -2.11 -1.33
CA THR A 21 -9.68 -3.28 -0.56
C THR A 21 -11.20 -3.32 -0.41
N ALA A 22 -11.83 -2.20 -0.05
CA ALA A 22 -13.28 -2.10 0.08
C ALA A 22 -14.01 -2.31 -1.26
N GLU A 23 -13.52 -1.71 -2.34
CA GLU A 23 -14.08 -1.88 -3.69
C GLU A 23 -14.00 -3.33 -4.17
N LEU A 24 -12.88 -4.02 -3.93
CA LEU A 24 -12.69 -5.42 -4.31
C LEU A 24 -13.49 -6.38 -3.43
N TRP A 25 -13.73 -6.05 -2.16
CA TRP A 25 -14.53 -6.88 -1.26
C TRP A 25 -16.02 -6.83 -1.61
N ALA A 26 -16.52 -5.66 -2.03
CA ALA A 26 -17.92 -5.46 -2.38
C ALA A 26 -18.33 -6.16 -3.71
N ARG A 27 -17.37 -6.70 -4.47
CA ARG A 27 -17.62 -7.22 -5.82
C ARG A 27 -17.22 -8.70 -5.94
N PRO A 28 -17.94 -9.50 -6.74
CA PRO A 28 -17.49 -10.84 -7.08
C PRO A 28 -16.17 -10.77 -7.85
N TRP A 29 -15.26 -11.69 -7.55
CA TRP A 29 -13.95 -11.74 -8.19
C TRP A 29 -14.06 -11.82 -9.73
N GLN A 30 -13.32 -10.98 -10.43
CA GLN A 30 -13.24 -10.98 -11.90
C GLN A 30 -11.81 -11.25 -12.37
N LYS A 31 -11.69 -11.98 -13.48
CA LYS A 31 -10.39 -12.30 -14.09
C LYS A 31 -9.66 -11.02 -14.47
N GLY A 32 -8.42 -10.87 -13.99
CA GLY A 32 -7.57 -9.70 -14.24
C GLY A 32 -7.64 -8.61 -13.18
N GLN A 33 -8.54 -8.71 -12.19
CA GLN A 33 -8.53 -7.82 -11.04
C GLN A 33 -7.49 -8.28 -9.99
N PRO A 34 -6.86 -7.32 -9.28
CA PRO A 34 -6.05 -7.64 -8.11
C PRO A 34 -6.90 -8.34 -7.04
N ASP A 35 -6.30 -9.28 -6.31
CA ASP A 35 -6.98 -9.95 -5.21
C ASP A 35 -7.12 -9.01 -4.00
N ASN A 36 -8.28 -9.03 -3.34
CA ASN A 36 -8.58 -8.14 -2.22
C ASN A 36 -7.59 -8.31 -1.05
N THR A 37 -7.05 -9.50 -0.85
CA THR A 37 -6.09 -9.76 0.23
C THR A 37 -4.72 -9.13 -0.05
N ILE A 38 -4.36 -8.91 -1.31
CA ILE A 38 -3.15 -8.15 -1.68
C ILE A 38 -3.35 -6.67 -1.34
N ALA A 39 -4.53 -6.12 -1.64
CA ALA A 39 -4.84 -4.75 -1.28
C ALA A 39 -4.88 -4.56 0.24
N LEU A 40 -5.45 -5.53 0.97
CA LEU A 40 -5.47 -5.53 2.43
C LEU A 40 -4.06 -5.60 3.02
N PHE A 41 -3.17 -6.40 2.43
CA PHE A 41 -1.76 -6.48 2.83
C PHE A 41 -1.07 -5.12 2.75
N PHE A 42 -1.16 -4.43 1.61
CA PHE A 42 -0.54 -3.12 1.43
C PHE A 42 -1.20 -2.01 2.27
N THR A 43 -2.50 -2.14 2.55
CA THR A 43 -3.19 -1.27 3.51
C THR A 43 -2.58 -1.43 4.90
N ALA A 44 -2.48 -2.68 5.38
CA ALA A 44 -1.92 -2.99 6.69
C ALA A 44 -0.45 -2.56 6.79
N LEU A 45 0.34 -2.78 5.73
CA LEU A 45 1.74 -2.37 5.68
C LEU A 45 1.87 -0.84 5.76
N SER A 46 1.05 -0.08 5.01
CA SER A 46 1.05 1.39 5.06
C SER A 46 0.66 1.91 6.45
N VAL A 47 -0.37 1.32 7.07
CA VAL A 47 -0.78 1.66 8.45
C VAL A 47 0.31 1.33 9.46
N GLY A 48 1.02 0.22 9.28
CA GLY A 48 2.16 -0.16 10.12
C GLY A 48 3.30 0.84 10.07
N VAL A 49 3.65 1.34 8.88
CA VAL A 49 4.65 2.40 8.73
C VAL A 49 4.18 3.69 9.41
N ILE A 50 2.94 4.12 9.19
CA ILE A 50 2.39 5.32 9.86
C ILE A 50 2.48 5.19 11.39
N LEU A 51 2.07 4.04 11.93
CA LEU A 51 2.09 3.81 13.37
C LEU A 51 3.52 3.83 13.92
N ARG A 52 4.49 3.24 13.20
CA ARG A 52 5.92 3.33 13.53
C ARG A 52 6.39 4.78 13.57
N GLU A 53 6.09 5.57 12.54
CA GLU A 53 6.51 6.97 12.50
C GLU A 53 5.89 7.76 13.65
N ILE A 54 4.58 7.63 13.88
CA ILE A 54 3.86 8.34 14.96
C ILE A 54 4.40 8.00 16.36
N THR A 55 4.81 6.75 16.60
CA THR A 55 5.39 6.37 17.90
C THR A 55 6.81 6.90 18.08
N PHE A 56 7.61 6.99 17.01
CA PHE A 56 8.88 7.72 17.04
C PHE A 56 8.70 9.21 17.39
N PHE A 57 7.59 9.82 16.94
CA PHE A 57 7.25 11.21 17.27
C PHE A 57 6.89 11.46 18.74
N LYS A 58 6.93 10.46 19.64
CA LYS A 58 6.51 10.57 21.04
C LYS A 58 5.22 11.38 21.14
N VAL A 59 4.10 10.79 20.71
CA VAL A 59 2.71 11.24 20.92
C VAL A 59 2.67 12.46 21.84
N PHE A 60 2.67 13.67 21.27
CA PHE A 60 2.87 14.96 21.94
C PHE A 60 2.55 14.95 23.46
N GLY A 61 3.56 14.72 24.31
CA GLY A 61 3.44 14.78 25.77
C GLY A 61 2.63 13.65 26.45
N ALA A 62 2.31 12.56 25.75
CA ALA A 62 1.61 11.43 26.33
C ALA A 62 2.51 10.67 27.34
N PRO A 63 1.94 10.15 28.44
CA PRO A 63 2.65 9.29 29.37
C PRO A 63 3.27 8.07 28.66
N PRO A 64 4.51 7.66 29.01
CA PRO A 64 5.19 6.52 28.39
C PRO A 64 4.37 5.22 28.41
N ALA A 65 3.58 5.01 29.47
CA ALA A 65 2.69 3.86 29.59
C ALA A 65 1.61 3.82 28.49
N ILE A 66 1.06 4.97 28.10
CA ILE A 66 0.05 5.05 27.03
C ILE A 66 0.69 4.76 25.67
N VAL A 67 1.87 5.31 25.41
CA VAL A 67 2.62 5.06 24.17
C VAL A 67 2.91 3.56 24.02
N SER A 68 3.39 2.92 25.08
CA SER A 68 3.69 1.48 25.08
C SER A 68 2.44 0.62 24.85
N VAL A 69 1.29 0.98 25.42
CA VAL A 69 0.03 0.26 25.18
C VAL A 69 -0.41 0.42 23.72
N ILE A 70 -0.34 1.64 23.16
CA ILE A 70 -0.70 1.89 21.75
C ILE A 70 0.21 1.10 20.82
N GLU A 71 1.52 1.11 21.04
CA GLU A 71 2.50 0.31 20.29
C GLU A 71 2.15 -1.17 20.35
N THR A 72 1.93 -1.70 21.54
CA THR A 72 1.65 -3.12 21.75
C THR A 72 0.37 -3.56 21.04
N VAL A 73 -0.72 -2.81 21.22
CA VAL A 73 -2.01 -3.11 20.57
C VAL A 73 -1.89 -2.99 19.05
N SER A 74 -1.18 -1.98 18.56
CA SER A 74 -0.92 -1.77 17.13
C SER A 74 -0.15 -2.93 16.53
N VAL A 75 0.95 -3.36 17.17
CA VAL A 75 1.78 -4.48 16.72
C VAL A 75 0.97 -5.77 16.70
N ILE A 76 0.20 -6.06 17.76
CA ILE A 76 -0.65 -7.26 17.82
C ILE A 76 -1.70 -7.23 16.71
N GLY A 77 -2.42 -6.11 16.56
CA GLY A 77 -3.48 -5.95 15.56
C GLY A 77 -2.95 -6.09 14.14
N LEU A 78 -1.85 -5.41 13.81
CA LEU A 78 -1.20 -5.51 12.51
C LEU A 78 -0.67 -6.92 12.24
N SER A 79 -0.05 -7.55 13.23
CA SER A 79 0.44 -8.93 13.11
C SER A 79 -0.70 -9.89 12.82
N ALA A 80 -1.83 -9.75 13.52
CA ALA A 80 -3.01 -10.58 13.27
C ALA A 80 -3.55 -10.42 11.84
N ILE A 81 -3.61 -9.20 11.31
CA ILE A 81 -4.04 -8.93 9.93
C ILE A 81 -3.06 -9.54 8.93
N VAL A 82 -1.76 -9.29 9.09
CA VAL A 82 -0.71 -9.79 8.17
C VAL A 82 -0.67 -11.32 8.19
N LEU A 83 -0.71 -11.94 9.37
CA LEU A 83 -0.75 -13.40 9.50
C LEU A 83 -2.05 -13.99 8.93
N GLY A 84 -3.19 -13.33 9.11
CA GLY A 84 -4.47 -13.75 8.53
C GLY A 84 -4.44 -13.72 7.00
N VAL A 85 -3.87 -12.66 6.41
CA VAL A 85 -3.65 -12.57 4.96
C VAL A 85 -2.72 -13.68 4.48
N PHE A 86 -1.59 -13.87 5.15
CA PHE A 86 -0.62 -14.91 4.79
C PHE A 86 -1.22 -16.32 4.88
N ALA A 87 -1.97 -16.61 5.96
CA ALA A 87 -2.68 -17.87 6.12
C ALA A 87 -3.70 -18.10 5.00
N SER A 88 -4.39 -17.04 4.55
CA SER A 88 -5.31 -17.10 3.40
C SER A 88 -4.58 -17.50 2.11
N TRP A 89 -3.38 -16.96 1.88
CA TRP A 89 -2.55 -17.33 0.73
C TRP A 89 -2.08 -18.78 0.80
N MET A 90 -1.72 -19.26 1.99
CA MET A 90 -1.23 -20.63 2.19
C MET A 90 -2.33 -21.70 2.10
N ARG A 91 -3.61 -21.33 2.23
CA ARG A 91 -4.74 -22.27 2.28
C ARG A 91 -4.98 -23.02 0.97
N SER A 92 -4.51 -22.51 -0.17
CA SER A 92 -4.56 -23.21 -1.46
C SER A 92 -3.43 -22.77 -2.37
N HIS A 93 -2.50 -23.68 -2.68
CA HIS A 93 -1.40 -23.41 -3.61
C HIS A 93 -1.87 -22.97 -4.99
N VAL A 94 -2.98 -23.51 -5.48
CA VAL A 94 -3.55 -23.12 -6.78
C VAL A 94 -4.02 -21.67 -6.75
N ARG A 95 -4.71 -21.27 -5.68
CA ARG A 95 -5.17 -19.90 -5.48
C ARG A 95 -3.98 -18.94 -5.32
N ALA A 96 -3.03 -19.27 -4.46
CA ALA A 96 -1.83 -18.46 -4.24
C ALA A 96 -1.07 -18.23 -5.54
N ARG A 97 -0.79 -19.30 -6.30
CA ARG A 97 -0.10 -19.21 -7.58
C ARG A 97 -0.86 -18.35 -8.58
N HIS A 98 -2.20 -18.46 -8.62
CA HIS A 98 -2.99 -17.62 -9.51
C HIS A 98 -2.94 -16.15 -9.10
N MET A 99 -3.06 -15.85 -7.80
CA MET A 99 -2.96 -14.50 -7.25
C MET A 99 -1.60 -13.87 -7.54
N PHE A 100 -0.50 -14.57 -7.25
CA PHE A 100 0.86 -14.09 -7.53
C PHE A 100 1.09 -13.91 -9.02
N ARG A 101 0.61 -14.81 -9.88
CA ARG A 101 0.72 -14.63 -11.33
C ARG A 101 -0.05 -13.40 -11.81
N ASN A 102 -1.28 -13.20 -11.31
CA ASN A 102 -2.09 -12.04 -11.67
C ASN A 102 -1.46 -10.73 -11.17
N LEU A 103 -0.89 -10.75 -9.96
CA LEU A 103 -0.10 -9.66 -9.41
C LEU A 103 1.07 -9.35 -10.35
N LEU A 104 1.93 -10.33 -10.65
CA LEU A 104 3.11 -10.15 -11.50
C LEU A 104 2.77 -9.65 -12.91
N SER A 105 1.59 -10.00 -13.45
CA SER A 105 1.12 -9.50 -14.73
C SER A 105 0.43 -8.13 -14.68
N SER A 106 0.18 -7.58 -13.49
CA SER A 106 -0.50 -6.30 -13.31
C SER A 106 0.49 -5.13 -13.37
N SER A 107 0.03 -4.00 -13.90
CA SER A 107 0.81 -2.76 -13.92
C SER A 107 1.13 -2.22 -12.53
N LEU A 108 0.37 -2.61 -11.50
CA LEU A 108 0.64 -2.21 -10.11
C LEU A 108 1.95 -2.82 -9.58
N THR A 109 2.38 -3.95 -10.12
CA THR A 109 3.59 -4.64 -9.68
C THR A 109 4.85 -3.86 -9.99
N TYR A 110 4.92 -3.18 -11.13
CA TYR A 110 6.07 -2.35 -11.47
C TYR A 110 6.31 -1.27 -10.40
N TRP A 111 5.23 -0.62 -9.94
CA TRP A 111 5.27 0.40 -8.91
C TRP A 111 5.55 -0.18 -7.52
N ALA A 112 4.98 -1.34 -7.19
CA ALA A 112 5.24 -2.03 -5.93
C ALA A 112 6.71 -2.51 -5.82
N ILE A 113 7.27 -3.05 -6.90
CA ILE A 113 8.69 -3.44 -6.95
C ILE A 113 9.59 -2.21 -6.87
N ALA A 114 9.27 -1.14 -7.61
CA ALA A 114 10.03 0.11 -7.54
C ALA A 114 10.05 0.68 -6.12
N SER A 115 8.89 0.68 -5.45
CA SER A 115 8.79 1.07 -4.03
C SER A 115 9.73 0.25 -3.15
N PHE A 116 9.68 -1.07 -3.27
CA PHE A 116 10.52 -1.97 -2.47
C PHE A 116 12.01 -1.73 -2.72
N ILE A 117 12.43 -1.56 -3.98
CA ILE A 117 13.82 -1.28 -4.34
C ILE A 117 14.28 0.05 -3.72
N LEU A 118 13.46 1.11 -3.80
CA LEU A 118 13.81 2.43 -3.27
C LEU A 118 13.96 2.41 -1.75
N VAL A 119 13.00 1.80 -1.05
CA VAL A 119 13.05 1.67 0.42
C VAL A 119 14.24 0.81 0.86
N LEU A 120 14.49 -0.34 0.22
CA LEU A 120 15.66 -1.17 0.53
C LEU A 120 16.98 -0.48 0.23
N SER A 121 17.03 0.30 -0.87
CA SER A 121 18.23 1.06 -1.20
C SER A 121 18.54 2.06 -0.10
N SER A 122 17.51 2.71 0.45
CA SER A 122 17.64 3.58 1.63
C SER A 122 18.27 2.85 2.82
N ASP A 123 17.73 1.68 3.19
CA ASP A 123 18.23 0.87 4.31
C ASP A 123 19.67 0.37 4.09
N ILE A 124 20.05 0.06 2.84
CA ILE A 124 21.41 -0.34 2.48
C ILE A 124 22.38 0.86 2.55
N PHE A 125 21.94 2.05 2.15
CA PHE A 125 22.72 3.29 2.27
C PHE A 125 23.01 3.62 3.73
N GLU A 126 21.99 3.55 4.59
CA GLU A 126 22.10 3.77 6.04
C GLU A 126 23.12 2.80 6.68
N LYS A 127 23.00 1.50 6.36
CA LYS A 127 23.74 0.45 7.10
C LYS A 127 25.11 0.10 6.55
N ARG A 128 25.36 0.24 5.24
CA ARG A 128 26.56 -0.36 4.60
C ARG A 128 27.49 0.60 3.91
N PHE A 129 26.98 1.66 3.29
CA PHE A 129 27.83 2.44 2.38
C PHE A 129 28.45 3.67 3.04
N LEU A 130 27.71 4.44 3.86
CA LEU A 130 28.24 5.69 4.43
C LEU A 130 27.50 6.07 5.73
N PRO A 131 27.93 5.62 6.92
CA PRO A 131 27.40 6.06 8.21
C PRO A 131 27.88 7.50 8.55
N LEU A 132 27.65 8.44 7.64
CA LEU A 132 27.95 9.85 7.79
C LEU A 132 26.63 10.63 7.78
N ALA A 133 26.44 11.49 8.77
CA ALA A 133 25.23 12.32 8.94
C ALA A 133 24.89 13.20 7.72
N SER A 134 25.80 13.33 6.73
CA SER A 134 25.58 14.10 5.50
C SER A 134 24.66 13.45 4.47
N ASN A 135 24.29 12.16 4.65
CA ASN A 135 23.46 11.43 3.67
C ASN A 135 21.99 11.29 4.07
N LEU A 136 21.58 11.85 5.21
CA LEU A 136 20.20 11.81 5.70
C LEU A 136 19.19 12.29 4.64
N VAL A 137 19.54 13.33 3.88
CA VAL A 137 18.68 13.87 2.81
C VAL A 137 18.44 12.84 1.70
N TRP A 138 19.46 12.05 1.34
CA TRP A 138 19.33 11.02 0.29
C TRP A 138 18.50 9.84 0.77
N GLU A 139 18.70 9.42 2.02
CA GLU A 139 17.92 8.38 2.69
C GLU A 139 16.43 8.77 2.73
N GLU A 140 16.12 9.93 3.31
CA GLU A 140 14.75 10.45 3.40
C GLU A 140 14.09 10.59 2.02
N THR A 141 14.86 11.01 1.01
CA THR A 141 14.37 11.13 -0.38
C THR A 141 14.06 9.77 -0.99
N LEU A 142 14.93 8.78 -0.83
CA LEU A 142 14.71 7.43 -1.35
C LEU A 142 13.50 6.77 -0.69
N GLU A 143 13.36 6.91 0.64
CA GLU A 143 12.16 6.45 1.34
C GLU A 143 10.90 7.15 0.85
N LEU A 144 10.92 8.48 0.74
CA LEU A 144 9.77 9.26 0.26
C LEU A 144 9.37 8.85 -1.16
N MET A 145 10.34 8.66 -2.06
CA MET A 145 10.08 8.17 -3.42
C MET A 145 9.48 6.75 -3.39
N GLY A 146 9.99 5.88 -2.50
CA GLY A 146 9.43 4.56 -2.28
C GLY A 146 7.98 4.61 -1.79
N TYR A 147 7.68 5.55 -0.90
CA TYR A 147 6.34 5.78 -0.36
C TYR A 147 5.36 6.34 -1.39
N ILE A 148 5.82 7.24 -2.25
CA ILE A 148 5.04 7.73 -3.39
C ILE A 148 4.78 6.57 -4.37
N ALA A 149 5.80 5.76 -4.68
CA ALA A 149 5.65 4.64 -5.61
C ALA A 149 4.59 3.62 -5.13
N ILE A 150 4.51 3.32 -3.84
CA ILE A 150 3.49 2.40 -3.32
C ILE A 150 2.08 3.01 -3.34
N ALA A 151 1.96 4.33 -3.11
CA ALA A 151 0.70 5.04 -3.27
C ALA A 151 0.22 5.01 -4.73
N VAL A 152 1.14 5.24 -5.69
CA VAL A 152 0.86 5.13 -7.13
C VAL A 152 0.44 3.71 -7.52
N ALA A 153 1.10 2.68 -6.97
CA ALA A 153 0.71 1.28 -7.19
C ALA A 153 -0.76 1.04 -6.81
N GLY A 154 -1.16 1.51 -5.62
CA GLY A 154 -2.54 1.41 -5.15
C GLY A 154 -3.51 2.20 -6.04
N TYR A 155 -3.13 3.40 -6.48
CA TYR A 155 -3.97 4.25 -7.32
C TYR A 155 -4.20 3.61 -8.70
N VAL A 156 -3.15 3.03 -9.29
CA VAL A 156 -3.26 2.26 -10.53
C VAL A 156 -4.23 1.08 -10.34
N GLY A 157 -4.11 0.33 -9.24
CA GLY A 157 -5.06 -0.73 -8.91
C GLY A 157 -6.50 -0.25 -8.77
N LEU A 158 -6.71 0.87 -8.08
CA LEU A 158 -8.04 1.50 -7.90
C LEU A 158 -8.64 1.98 -9.22
N SER A 159 -7.83 2.62 -10.07
CA SER A 159 -8.27 3.09 -11.39
C SER A 159 -8.70 1.94 -12.32
N GLN A 160 -8.11 0.75 -12.16
CA GLN A 160 -8.47 -0.46 -12.91
C GLN A 160 -9.70 -1.18 -12.33
N ALA A 161 -9.90 -1.07 -11.01
CA ALA A 161 -11.06 -1.64 -10.34
C ALA A 161 -12.35 -0.85 -10.63
N ARG A 162 -12.25 0.46 -10.87
CA ARG A 162 -13.42 1.29 -11.23
C ARG A 162 -13.87 1.00 -12.68
N PRO A 163 -15.11 0.57 -12.90
CA PRO A 163 -15.63 0.40 -14.25
C PRO A 163 -15.68 1.77 -14.92
N VAL A 164 -15.37 1.83 -16.21
CA VAL A 164 -15.52 3.02 -17.07
C VAL A 164 -17.02 3.33 -17.20
N GLN A 165 -17.60 3.90 -16.15
CA GLN A 165 -19.04 4.18 -16.09
C GLN A 165 -19.42 5.44 -16.90
N ASN A 166 -18.44 6.12 -17.52
CA ASN A 166 -18.63 7.35 -18.29
C ASN A 166 -18.60 7.20 -19.83
N ARG A 167 -18.50 5.99 -20.41
CA ARG A 167 -18.46 5.84 -21.89
C ARG A 167 -19.78 5.44 -22.56
N SER A 168 -20.81 5.06 -21.81
CA SER A 168 -22.10 4.64 -22.40
C SER A 168 -23.19 5.71 -22.38
N GLU A 169 -23.04 6.82 -21.66
CA GLU A 169 -24.07 7.88 -21.63
C GLU A 169 -24.05 8.81 -22.85
N ASN A 170 -23.04 8.74 -23.71
CA ASN A 170 -22.98 9.50 -24.97
C ASN A 170 -23.29 8.69 -26.24
N ALA A 171 -23.72 7.43 -26.11
CA ALA A 171 -24.27 6.68 -27.24
C ALA A 171 -25.73 7.12 -27.45
N ALA A 172 -25.93 8.31 -28.02
CA ALA A 172 -27.23 8.77 -28.46
C ALA A 172 -27.87 7.71 -29.38
N PRO A 173 -29.18 7.42 -29.24
CA PRO A 173 -29.84 6.48 -30.13
C PRO A 173 -29.87 7.08 -31.53
N VAL A 174 -29.16 6.43 -32.46
CA VAL A 174 -29.31 6.69 -33.90
C VAL A 174 -30.75 6.37 -34.25
N ARG A 175 -31.60 7.40 -34.30
CA ARG A 175 -32.96 7.29 -34.85
C ARG A 175 -32.82 6.89 -36.32
N MET A 176 -33.17 5.66 -36.64
CA MET A 176 -33.40 5.25 -38.02
C MET A 176 -34.64 6.00 -38.52
N HIS A 177 -34.45 6.96 -39.42
CA HIS A 177 -35.53 7.45 -40.26
C HIS A 177 -35.84 6.39 -41.32
N ARG A 178 -37.09 5.94 -41.33
CA ARG A 178 -37.72 5.18 -42.41
C ARG A 178 -37.91 6.06 -43.64
#